data_AF-A0A2E9WFA1-F1
#
_entry.id   AF-A0A2E9WFA1-F1
#
_cell.length_a   1.000
_cell.length_b   1.000
_cell.length_c   1.000
_cell.angle_alpha   90.00
_cell.angle_beta   90.00
_cell.angle_gamma   90.00
#
_symmetry.space_group_name_H-M   'P 1'
#
loop_
_entity.id
_entity.type
_entity.pdbx_description
1 polymer ?
#
loop_
_entity_poly.entity_id
_entity_poly.type
_entity_poly.pdbx_seq_one_letter_code
_entity_poly.pdbx_strand_id
1 'polypeptide(L)'
;MVCPASHVKTSGLTRPERACCPPSTKKRWMRNWPSAPTRNATSAPKRQLAPPRLQRRVREMDLGAVAETAVFFFFATAALAGSYGLIKAQKVAHSMLFVIFAFLAIAGIFILLGAEFLAAIQILVYIASVGLVVLFGIMLTRRQILEEDFE
;
A
#
# COMPACT_ATOMS: atom_id res chain seq x y z
N MET A 1 56.58 -32.09 -7.86
CA MET A 1 56.91 -32.01 -6.42
C MET A 1 55.59 -32.20 -5.68
N VAL A 2 55.30 -33.44 -5.32
CA VAL A 2 54.09 -33.80 -4.56
C VAL A 2 54.44 -33.70 -3.09
N CYS A 3 53.57 -33.03 -2.32
CA CYS A 3 53.28 -33.39 -0.94
C CYS A 3 51.79 -33.09 -0.66
N PRO A 4 51.14 -33.84 0.26
CA PRO A 4 49.71 -34.13 0.21
C PRO A 4 48.91 -33.64 1.43
N ALA A 5 47.58 -33.66 1.24
CA ALA A 5 46.48 -33.83 2.21
C ALA A 5 46.39 -32.96 3.49
N SER A 6 45.30 -32.21 3.63
CA SER A 6 44.24 -32.62 4.56
C SER A 6 42.95 -31.84 4.33
N HIS A 7 41.86 -32.57 4.49
CA HIS A 7 40.50 -32.22 4.15
C HIS A 7 39.77 -31.92 5.46
N VAL A 8 39.20 -30.72 5.64
CA VAL A 8 38.19 -30.47 6.68
C VAL A 8 37.08 -29.59 6.11
N LYS A 9 35.87 -30.12 6.18
CA LYS A 9 34.59 -29.52 5.78
C LYS A 9 33.80 -29.17 7.04
N THR A 10 32.85 -28.24 6.84
CA THR A 10 31.71 -27.84 7.68
C THR A 10 31.99 -26.83 8.79
N SER A 11 31.10 -25.91 9.12
CA SER A 11 29.90 -25.34 8.49
C SER A 11 29.55 -24.23 9.48
N GLY A 12 29.69 -22.97 9.08
CA GLY A 12 29.50 -21.84 9.97
C GLY A 12 29.22 -20.57 9.20
N LEU A 13 27.99 -20.09 9.38
CA LEU A 13 27.58 -18.71 9.65
C LEU A 13 28.39 -17.54 9.03
N THR A 14 27.63 -16.60 8.47
CA THR A 14 27.93 -15.18 8.22
C THR A 14 29.00 -14.84 7.19
N ARG A 15 28.54 -14.46 6.00
CA ARG A 15 29.34 -13.66 5.06
C ARG A 15 28.66 -12.30 4.87
N PRO A 16 29.24 -11.19 5.36
CA PRO A 16 28.91 -9.87 4.86
C PRO A 16 29.61 -9.70 3.50
N GLU A 17 28.85 -9.60 2.42
CA GLU A 17 29.39 -9.25 1.12
C GLU A 17 29.66 -7.73 1.08
N ARG A 18 30.91 -7.36 1.35
CA ARG A 18 31.46 -6.06 0.98
C ARG A 18 32.38 -6.23 -0.22
N ALA A 19 32.07 -5.45 -1.24
CA ALA A 19 32.97 -4.78 -2.19
C ALA A 19 33.55 -5.58 -3.36
N CYS A 20 33.04 -5.25 -4.55
CA CYS A 20 33.85 -5.03 -5.74
C CYS A 20 33.39 -3.72 -6.42
N CYS A 21 34.09 -2.61 -6.15
CA CYS A 21 34.01 -1.39 -6.96
C CYS A 21 35.10 -1.44 -8.05
N PRO A 22 34.77 -1.27 -9.34
CA PRO A 22 35.77 -1.14 -10.39
C PRO A 22 36.32 0.30 -10.50
N PRO A 23 37.59 0.47 -10.94
CA PRO A 23 38.22 1.78 -11.06
C PRO A 23 38.02 2.43 -12.44
N SER A 24 37.89 3.77 -12.41
CA SER A 24 38.31 4.76 -13.41
C SER A 24 37.98 4.56 -14.90
N THR A 25 36.94 5.23 -15.41
CA THR A 25 36.90 5.84 -16.77
C THR A 25 35.91 7.00 -16.89
N LYS A 26 35.82 7.91 -15.89
CA LYS A 26 35.02 9.15 -15.98
C LYS A 26 35.87 10.37 -16.36
N LYS A 27 36.59 10.34 -17.50
CA LYS A 27 37.25 11.55 -18.06
C LYS A 27 37.27 11.56 -19.60
N ARG A 28 36.16 11.14 -20.24
CA ARG A 28 36.00 11.26 -21.71
C ARG A 28 34.75 12.02 -22.16
N TRP A 29 33.79 12.25 -21.27
CA TRP A 29 32.44 12.74 -21.62
C TRP A 29 32.12 14.17 -21.18
N MET A 30 33.13 14.97 -20.80
CA MET A 30 32.96 16.36 -20.32
C MET A 30 33.85 17.37 -21.06
N ARG A 31 34.11 17.18 -22.36
CA ARG A 31 34.93 18.12 -23.16
C ARG A 31 34.27 18.77 -24.37
N ASN A 32 33.03 18.42 -24.71
CA ASN A 32 32.35 19.02 -25.85
C ASN A 32 30.89 19.37 -25.52
N TRP A 33 30.71 20.15 -24.44
CA TRP A 33 29.41 20.73 -24.15
C TRP A 33 29.30 22.08 -24.85
N PRO A 34 28.37 22.28 -25.79
CA PRO A 34 28.21 23.54 -26.50
C PRO A 34 27.71 24.64 -25.56
N SER A 35 28.35 25.80 -25.68
CA SER A 35 28.06 27.05 -24.99
C SER A 35 26.65 27.57 -25.29
N ALA A 36 26.05 28.23 -24.30
CA ALA A 36 24.71 28.79 -24.28
C ALA A 36 24.32 29.66 -25.51
N PRO A 37 23.06 29.62 -25.98
CA PRO A 37 22.50 30.67 -26.82
C PRO A 37 21.99 31.82 -25.96
N THR A 38 22.68 32.96 -26.03
CA THR A 38 22.17 34.26 -25.56
C THR A 38 21.07 34.75 -26.50
N ARG A 39 19.81 34.48 -26.15
CA ARG A 39 18.66 35.12 -26.80
C ARG A 39 18.22 36.34 -25.98
N ASN A 40 18.72 37.47 -26.48
CA ASN A 40 18.20 38.83 -26.32
C ASN A 40 16.66 38.92 -26.23
N ALA A 41 16.22 39.63 -25.21
CA ALA A 41 14.85 40.04 -25.01
C ALA A 41 14.33 40.82 -26.22
N THR A 42 13.34 40.25 -26.91
CA THR A 42 12.47 41.02 -27.80
C THR A 42 11.08 40.97 -27.21
N SER A 43 10.70 42.11 -26.64
CA SER A 43 9.35 42.48 -26.23
C SER A 43 8.33 42.24 -27.34
N ALA A 44 7.27 41.48 -27.03
CA ALA A 44 6.05 41.41 -27.81
C ALA A 44 4.81 41.46 -26.86
N PRO A 45 3.71 42.10 -27.29
CA PRO A 45 2.72 42.68 -26.39
C PRO A 45 1.63 41.70 -25.95
N LYS A 46 1.11 42.00 -24.76
CA LYS A 46 -0.06 41.43 -24.08
C LYS A 46 -1.35 41.61 -24.90
N ARG A 47 -1.95 40.53 -25.43
CA ARG A 47 -3.40 40.42 -25.76
C ARG A 47 -3.82 38.95 -25.89
N GLN A 48 -5.08 38.68 -25.50
CA GLN A 48 -5.78 37.38 -25.32
C GLN A 48 -5.66 36.86 -23.87
N LEU A 49 -6.59 37.07 -22.92
CA LEU A 49 -8.02 37.42 -22.96
C LEU A 49 -8.88 36.32 -23.64
N ALA A 50 -8.91 35.16 -22.97
CA ALA A 50 -9.89 34.05 -22.91
C ALA A 50 -10.45 33.37 -24.18
N PRO A 51 -10.61 32.02 -24.12
CA PRO A 51 -11.97 31.46 -24.21
C PRO A 51 -12.29 30.43 -23.08
N PRO A 52 -13.58 30.25 -22.70
CA PRO A 52 -14.03 29.39 -21.59
C PRO A 52 -14.16 27.88 -21.97
N ARG A 53 -13.43 27.42 -22.99
CA ARG A 53 -13.54 26.03 -23.51
C ARG A 53 -12.50 25.08 -22.91
N LEU A 54 -11.28 25.55 -22.67
CA LEU A 54 -10.27 24.79 -21.92
C LEU A 54 -10.72 24.56 -20.47
N GLN A 55 -11.38 25.58 -19.89
CA GLN A 55 -11.92 25.55 -18.54
C GLN A 55 -13.02 24.49 -18.36
N ARG A 56 -13.81 24.17 -19.40
CA ARG A 56 -14.81 23.09 -19.36
C ARG A 56 -14.14 21.71 -19.32
N ARG A 57 -13.08 21.49 -20.10
CA ARG A 57 -12.29 20.24 -20.10
C ARG A 57 -11.49 20.04 -18.80
N VAL A 58 -10.90 21.09 -18.24
CA VAL A 58 -10.21 21.03 -16.93
C VAL A 58 -11.21 20.73 -15.80
N ARG A 59 -12.40 21.35 -15.84
CA ARG A 59 -13.46 21.10 -14.85
C ARG A 59 -14.07 19.69 -14.95
N GLU A 60 -14.06 19.06 -16.13
CA GLU A 60 -14.42 17.65 -16.29
C GLU A 60 -13.38 16.70 -15.67
N MET A 61 -12.08 17.03 -15.73
CA MET A 61 -11.00 16.25 -15.09
C MET A 61 -11.01 16.39 -13.56
N ASP A 62 -11.38 17.57 -13.04
CA ASP A 62 -11.54 17.79 -11.60
C ASP A 62 -12.68 16.94 -11.00
N LEU A 63 -13.80 16.76 -11.71
CA LEU A 63 -14.93 16.01 -11.15
C LEU A 63 -14.59 14.52 -10.96
N GLY A 64 -13.85 13.92 -11.90
CA GLY A 64 -13.36 12.54 -11.79
C GLY A 64 -12.40 12.37 -10.61
N ALA A 65 -11.39 13.24 -10.52
CA ALA A 65 -10.40 13.20 -9.43
C ALA A 65 -11.04 13.46 -8.06
N VAL A 66 -11.99 14.40 -7.97
CA VAL A 66 -12.74 14.69 -6.74
C VAL A 66 -13.64 13.51 -6.38
N ALA A 67 -14.26 12.84 -7.35
CA ALA A 67 -15.06 11.65 -7.10
C ALA A 67 -14.20 10.50 -6.56
N GLU A 68 -13.05 10.21 -7.18
CA GLU A 68 -12.11 9.18 -6.70
C GLU A 68 -11.64 9.47 -5.26
N THR A 69 -11.25 10.72 -5.00
CA THR A 69 -10.81 11.17 -3.67
C THR A 69 -11.94 11.09 -2.64
N ALA A 70 -13.16 11.47 -3.01
CA ALA A 70 -14.32 11.39 -2.13
C ALA A 70 -14.66 9.93 -1.77
N VAL A 71 -14.64 9.02 -2.75
CA VAL A 71 -14.89 7.59 -2.52
C VAL A 71 -13.78 6.97 -1.66
N PHE A 72 -12.52 7.37 -1.87
CA PHE A 72 -11.40 6.95 -1.02
C PHE A 72 -11.61 7.37 0.44
N PHE A 73 -11.93 8.64 0.69
CA PHE A 73 -12.20 9.13 2.05
C PHE A 73 -13.43 8.46 2.68
N PHE A 74 -14.46 8.17 1.89
CA PHE A 74 -15.62 7.42 2.35
C PHE A 74 -15.22 6.01 2.85
N PHE A 75 -14.48 5.24 2.06
CA PHE A 75 -14.02 3.90 2.48
C PHE A 75 -13.00 3.96 3.63
N ALA A 76 -12.09 4.95 3.63
CA ALA A 76 -11.11 5.13 4.70
C ALA A 76 -11.79 5.45 6.05
N THR A 77 -12.75 6.37 6.06
CA THR A 77 -13.52 6.69 7.27
C THR A 77 -14.43 5.53 7.68
N ALA A 78 -15.02 4.80 6.74
CA ALA A 78 -15.78 3.58 7.03
C ALA A 78 -14.91 2.49 7.68
N ALA A 79 -13.68 2.27 7.19
CA ALA A 79 -12.74 1.32 7.78
C ALA A 79 -12.36 1.71 9.22
N LEU A 80 -12.09 3.00 9.47
CA LEU A 80 -11.81 3.52 10.81
C LEU A 80 -13.02 3.40 11.73
N ALA A 81 -14.22 3.73 11.24
CA ALA A 81 -15.46 3.59 12.01
C ALA A 81 -15.74 2.12 12.36
N GLY A 82 -15.48 1.19 11.44
CA GLY A 82 -15.55 -0.25 11.69
C GLY A 82 -14.57 -0.71 12.76
N SER A 83 -13.31 -0.30 12.66
CA SER A 83 -12.28 -0.62 13.68
C SER A 83 -12.60 -0.01 15.06
N TYR A 84 -13.15 1.19 15.09
CA TYR A 84 -13.59 1.81 16.35
C TYR A 84 -14.82 1.09 16.94
N GLY A 85 -15.80 0.74 16.11
CA GLY A 85 -16.99 -0.01 16.49
C GLY A 85 -16.65 -1.39 17.05
N LEU A 86 -15.64 -2.04 16.49
CA LEU A 86 -15.12 -3.33 16.97
C LEU A 86 -14.73 -3.31 18.45
N ILE A 87 -13.98 -2.27 18.85
CA ILE A 87 -13.46 -2.09 20.22
C ILE A 87 -14.59 -1.67 21.19
N LYS A 88 -15.57 -0.91 20.69
CA LYS A 88 -16.72 -0.42 21.47
C LYS A 88 -17.81 -1.47 21.70
N ALA A 89 -17.83 -2.53 20.90
CA ALA A 89 -18.88 -3.54 20.96
C ALA A 89 -18.77 -4.40 22.23
N GLN A 90 -19.78 -4.30 23.11
CA GLN A 90 -19.82 -5.10 24.36
C GLN A 90 -20.22 -6.56 24.14
N LYS A 91 -20.91 -6.86 23.04
CA LYS A 91 -21.28 -8.23 22.67
C LYS A 91 -20.32 -8.73 21.61
N VAL A 92 -19.75 -9.90 21.82
CA VAL A 92 -18.79 -10.51 20.88
C VAL A 92 -19.38 -10.64 19.47
N ALA A 93 -20.64 -11.04 19.35
CA ALA A 93 -21.32 -11.14 18.05
C ALA A 93 -21.31 -9.80 17.29
N HIS A 94 -21.52 -8.69 18.00
CA HIS A 94 -21.51 -7.36 17.40
C HIS A 94 -20.09 -6.89 17.06
N SER A 95 -19.11 -7.26 17.89
CA SER A 95 -17.69 -7.01 17.64
C SER A 95 -17.27 -7.65 16.32
N MET A 96 -17.61 -8.92 16.11
CA MET A 96 -17.31 -9.66 14.88
C MET A 96 -17.91 -9.05 13.62
N LEU A 97 -19.16 -8.56 13.67
CA LEU A 97 -19.78 -7.90 12.52
C LEU A 97 -18.99 -6.65 12.09
N PHE A 98 -18.43 -5.91 13.06
CA PHE A 98 -17.56 -4.77 12.77
C PHE A 98 -16.21 -5.16 12.17
N VAL A 99 -15.65 -6.34 12.52
CA VAL A 99 -14.45 -6.87 11.84
C VAL A 99 -14.71 -7.08 10.35
N ILE A 100 -15.82 -7.76 10.03
CA ILE A 100 -16.18 -8.06 8.65
C ILE A 100 -16.42 -6.76 7.87
N PHE A 101 -17.12 -5.79 8.48
CA PHE A 101 -17.34 -4.47 7.89
C PHE A 101 -16.02 -3.72 7.61
N ALA A 102 -15.07 -3.73 8.56
CA ALA A 102 -13.76 -3.09 8.38
C ALA A 102 -12.96 -3.75 7.24
N PHE A 103 -12.93 -5.08 7.15
CA PHE A 103 -12.27 -5.77 6.04
C PHE A 103 -12.94 -5.52 4.68
N LEU A 104 -14.27 -5.36 4.66
CA LEU A 104 -15.00 -5.02 3.44
C LEU A 104 -14.65 -3.60 2.97
N ALA A 105 -14.50 -2.65 3.89
CA ALA A 105 -14.06 -1.30 3.57
C ALA A 105 -12.62 -1.29 3.01
N ILE A 106 -11.72 -2.09 3.58
CA ILE A 106 -10.34 -2.27 3.06
C ILE A 106 -10.34 -2.90 1.67
N ALA A 107 -11.20 -3.90 1.42
CA ALA A 107 -11.34 -4.49 0.08
C ALA A 107 -11.80 -3.45 -0.95
N GLY A 108 -12.70 -2.53 -0.57
CA GLY A 108 -13.09 -1.38 -1.39
C GLY A 108 -11.90 -0.47 -1.72
N ILE A 109 -11.03 -0.19 -0.75
CA ILE A 109 -9.80 0.57 -0.96
C ILE A 109 -8.89 -0.13 -1.97
N PHE A 110 -8.71 -1.45 -1.89
CA PHE A 110 -7.90 -2.19 -2.88
C PHE A 110 -8.47 -2.15 -4.30
N ILE A 111 -9.80 -2.13 -4.46
CA ILE A 111 -10.43 -1.93 -5.76
C ILE A 111 -10.11 -0.54 -6.31
N LEU A 112 -10.17 0.51 -5.46
CA LEU A 112 -9.82 1.87 -5.85
C LEU A 112 -8.34 2.02 -6.25
N LEU A 113 -7.45 1.25 -5.63
CA LEU A 113 -6.03 1.22 -5.98
C LEU A 113 -5.72 0.45 -7.27
N GLY A 114 -6.73 -0.16 -7.92
CA GLY A 114 -6.54 -1.03 -9.08
C GLY A 114 -5.93 -2.40 -8.73
N ALA A 115 -5.93 -2.79 -7.46
CA ALA A 115 -5.38 -4.05 -6.97
C ALA A 115 -6.48 -5.12 -6.85
N GLU A 116 -7.11 -5.46 -7.98
CA GLU A 116 -8.26 -6.39 -8.04
C GLU A 116 -7.97 -7.79 -7.46
N PHE A 117 -6.80 -8.35 -7.77
CA PHE A 117 -6.37 -9.65 -7.23
C PHE A 117 -6.23 -9.61 -5.70
N LEU A 118 -5.68 -8.51 -5.18
CA LEU A 118 -5.50 -8.32 -3.75
C LEU A 118 -6.85 -8.12 -3.04
N ALA A 119 -7.78 -7.40 -3.67
CA ALA A 119 -9.16 -7.27 -3.19
C ALA A 119 -9.88 -8.64 -3.14
N ALA A 120 -9.69 -9.48 -4.17
CA ALA A 120 -10.25 -10.83 -4.17
C ALA A 120 -9.68 -11.70 -3.04
N ILE A 121 -8.35 -11.69 -2.85
CA ILE A 121 -7.70 -12.38 -1.72
C ILE A 121 -8.21 -11.82 -0.39
N GLN A 122 -8.40 -10.51 -0.28
CA GLN A 122 -8.91 -9.87 0.93
C GLN A 122 -10.27 -10.47 1.33
N ILE A 123 -11.18 -10.63 0.37
CA ILE A 123 -12.50 -11.19 0.64
C ILE A 123 -12.40 -12.70 0.94
N LEU A 124 -11.68 -13.45 0.10
CA LEU A 124 -11.59 -14.92 0.21
C LEU A 124 -10.85 -15.37 1.48
N VAL A 125 -9.74 -14.74 1.81
CA VAL A 125 -8.89 -15.18 2.92
C VAL A 125 -9.30 -14.50 4.22
N TYR A 126 -9.49 -13.18 4.24
CA TYR A 126 -9.78 -12.51 5.52
C TYR A 126 -11.23 -12.67 5.98
N ILE A 127 -12.22 -12.52 5.09
CA ILE A 127 -13.63 -12.65 5.51
C ILE A 127 -14.00 -14.12 5.67
N ALA A 128 -13.73 -14.95 4.65
CA ALA A 128 -14.19 -16.34 4.65
C ALA A 128 -13.29 -17.30 5.45
N SER A 129 -11.96 -17.15 5.40
CA SER A 129 -11.08 -18.07 6.16
C SER A 129 -10.84 -17.55 7.58
N VAL A 130 -10.13 -16.44 7.72
CA VAL A 130 -9.74 -15.92 9.05
C VAL A 130 -10.96 -15.47 9.85
N GLY A 131 -11.87 -14.72 9.23
CA GLY A 131 -13.09 -14.20 9.86
C GLY A 131 -13.99 -15.33 10.37
N LEU A 132 -14.40 -16.26 9.51
CA LEU A 132 -15.25 -17.38 9.94
C LEU A 132 -14.58 -18.26 11.01
N VAL A 133 -13.26 -18.52 10.91
CA VAL A 133 -12.53 -19.28 11.94
C VAL A 133 -12.57 -18.57 13.29
N VAL A 134 -12.37 -17.25 13.33
CA VAL A 134 -12.49 -16.45 14.56
C VAL A 134 -13.93 -16.46 15.08
N LEU A 135 -14.93 -16.38 14.19
CA LEU A 135 -16.35 -16.53 14.54
C LEU A 135 -16.61 -17.86 15.26
N PHE A 136 -16.17 -18.97 14.66
CA PHE A 136 -16.30 -20.29 15.26
C PHE A 136 -15.53 -20.42 16.58
N GLY A 137 -14.29 -19.91 16.64
CA GLY A 137 -13.44 -20.00 17.82
C GLY A 137 -14.06 -19.33 19.05
N ILE A 138 -14.68 -18.16 18.88
CA ILE A 138 -15.29 -17.47 20.01
C ILE A 138 -16.66 -18.06 20.37
N MET A 139 -17.41 -18.60 19.40
CA MET A 139 -18.64 -19.35 19.72
C MET A 139 -18.35 -20.59 20.58
N LEU A 140 -17.26 -21.31 20.29
CA LEU A 140 -16.83 -22.46 21.10
C LEU A 140 -16.29 -22.02 22.47
N THR A 141 -15.46 -20.99 22.52
CA THR A 141 -14.85 -20.48 23.76
C THR A 141 -15.87 -19.92 24.75
N ARG A 142 -16.92 -19.22 24.26
CA ARG A 142 -17.91 -18.59 25.14
C ARG A 142 -18.65 -19.59 26.03
N ARG A 143 -18.80 -20.84 25.60
CA ARG A 143 -19.48 -21.87 26.41
C ARG A 143 -18.63 -22.39 27.57
N GLN A 144 -17.31 -22.29 27.50
CA GLN A 144 -16.40 -22.89 28.49
C GLN A 144 -16.21 -22.01 29.74
N ILE A 145 -16.38 -20.69 29.61
CA ILE A 145 -16.11 -19.73 30.68
C ILE A 145 -17.27 -19.64 31.70
N LEU A 146 -18.45 -20.18 31.38
CA LEU A 146 -19.64 -20.05 32.25
C LEU A 146 -19.75 -21.17 33.30
N GLU A 147 -18.89 -22.20 33.23
CA GLU A 147 -18.95 -23.39 34.11
C GLU A 147 -17.93 -23.33 35.27
N GLU A 148 -16.98 -22.38 35.26
CA GLU A 148 -15.88 -22.28 36.25
C GLU A 148 -16.20 -21.35 37.44
N ASP A 149 -17.41 -20.81 37.53
CA ASP A 149 -17.87 -19.92 38.62
C ASP A 149 -18.83 -20.63 39.62
N PHE A 150 -18.87 -21.97 39.65
CA PHE A 150 -19.70 -22.77 40.56
C PHE A 150 -18.90 -23.64 41.55
N GLU A 151 -17.78 -23.16 42.07
CA GLU A 151 -17.20 -23.62 43.34
C GLU A 151 -16.90 -22.46 44.29
#